data_AF-A0A3A4XM82-F1
#
_entry.id   AF-A0A3A4XM82-F1
#
_cell.length_a   1.000
_cell.length_b   1.000
_cell.length_c   1.000
_cell.angle_alpha   90.00
_cell.angle_beta   90.00
_cell.angle_gamma   90.00
#
_symmetry.space_group_name_H-M   'P 1'
#
loop_
_entity.id
_entity.type
_entity.pdbx_description
1 polymer ?
#
loop_
_entity_poly.entity_id
_entity_poly.type
_entity_poly.pdbx_seq_one_letter_code
_entity_poly.pdbx_strand_id
1 'polypeptide(L)'
;MYLRTIKRKNKDGSVVEYVQLANNVWNKDKGFAQAQVIHSFGRSDQLDVEALKRLIKSASRFLDPQDAIRLERKSSDLKFVSSRPAGGSHLLKGLWQRLNIDDCLKKALDQRSFTAPVAEALFAMVANRALAPSSKLAIEQWAAEEVYFGEHPDVDSRITLTKIS
;
A
#
# COMPACT_ATOMS: atom_id res chain seq x y z
N MET A 1 -17.30 -15.87 -18.58
CA MET A 1 -16.41 -16.21 -19.72
C MET A 1 -14.97 -15.98 -19.32
N TYR A 2 -14.04 -16.80 -19.81
CA TYR A 2 -12.61 -16.73 -19.49
C TYR A 2 -11.76 -17.29 -20.63
N LEU A 3 -10.51 -16.86 -20.70
CA LEU A 3 -9.52 -17.46 -21.59
C LEU A 3 -8.92 -18.70 -20.93
N ARG A 4 -8.82 -19.79 -21.69
CA ARG A 4 -8.16 -21.02 -21.26
C ARG A 4 -7.24 -21.53 -22.34
N THR A 5 -6.35 -22.41 -21.93
CA THR A 5 -5.40 -23.03 -22.81
C THR A 5 -5.54 -24.55 -22.74
N ILE A 6 -5.61 -25.22 -23.90
CA ILE A 6 -5.74 -26.67 -24.00
C ILE A 6 -4.60 -27.26 -24.81
N LYS A 7 -4.12 -28.45 -24.43
CA LYS A 7 -3.05 -29.16 -25.13
C LYS A 7 -3.62 -30.32 -25.93
N ARG A 8 -3.18 -30.46 -27.18
CA ARG A 8 -3.49 -31.58 -28.07
C ARG A 8 -2.20 -32.28 -28.45
N LYS A 9 -2.17 -33.61 -28.29
CA LYS A 9 -1.07 -34.46 -28.75
C LYS A 9 -1.35 -34.93 -30.17
N ASN A 10 -0.40 -34.72 -31.07
CA ASN A 10 -0.48 -35.17 -32.46
C ASN A 10 0.03 -36.61 -32.60
N LYS A 11 -0.25 -37.24 -33.74
CA LYS A 11 0.20 -38.61 -34.04
C LYS A 11 1.72 -38.76 -34.11
N ASP A 12 2.42 -37.66 -34.42
CA ASP A 12 3.88 -37.56 -34.45
C ASP A 12 4.51 -37.35 -33.05
N GLY A 13 3.70 -37.32 -31.99
CA GLY A 13 4.16 -37.11 -30.62
C GLY A 13 4.31 -35.64 -30.21
N SER A 14 4.19 -34.69 -31.15
CA SER A 14 4.24 -33.26 -30.84
C SER A 14 3.02 -32.81 -30.01
N VAL A 15 3.22 -31.83 -29.14
CA VAL A 15 2.16 -31.23 -28.33
C VAL A 15 1.90 -29.81 -28.85
N VAL A 16 0.67 -29.56 -29.28
CA VAL A 16 0.23 -28.24 -29.72
C VAL A 16 -0.76 -27.68 -28.72
N GLU A 17 -0.60 -26.40 -28.40
CA GLU A 17 -1.40 -25.72 -27.40
C GLU A 17 -2.33 -24.69 -28.08
N TYR A 18 -3.58 -24.62 -27.65
CA TYR A 18 -4.61 -23.75 -28.23
C TYR A 18 -5.22 -22.83 -27.19
N VAL A 19 -5.46 -21.57 -27.57
CA VAL A 19 -6.09 -20.57 -26.71
C VAL A 19 -7.56 -20.42 -27.07
N GLN A 20 -8.45 -20.47 -26.08
CA GLN A 20 -9.89 -20.47 -26.28
C GLN A 20 -10.61 -19.53 -25.29
N LEU A 21 -11.63 -18.82 -25.79
CA LEU A 21 -12.64 -18.17 -24.96
C LEU A 21 -13.73 -19.19 -24.62
N ALA A 22 -13.91 -19.45 -23.33
CA ALA A 22 -14.88 -20.41 -22.83
C ALA A 22 -15.87 -19.76 -21.86
N ASN A 23 -17.04 -20.36 -21.74
CA ASN A 23 -18.01 -20.07 -20.70
C ASN A 23 -18.43 -21.36 -19.99
N ASN A 24 -18.47 -21.35 -18.67
CA ASN A 24 -18.99 -22.49 -17.93
C ASN A 24 -20.51 -22.41 -17.88
N VAL A 25 -21.17 -23.45 -18.37
CA VAL A 25 -22.63 -23.57 -18.39
C VAL A 25 -23.00 -24.84 -17.64
N TRP A 26 -24.06 -24.77 -16.82
CA TRP A 26 -24.54 -25.92 -16.08
C TRP A 26 -25.19 -26.94 -17.03
N ASN A 27 -24.68 -28.17 -17.05
CA ASN A 27 -25.27 -29.25 -17.84
C ASN A 27 -26.22 -30.07 -16.95
N LYS A 28 -27.54 -29.95 -17.18
CA LYS A 28 -28.57 -30.65 -16.40
C LYS A 28 -28.49 -32.17 -16.53
N ASP A 29 -28.09 -32.70 -17.69
CA ASP A 29 -28.02 -34.14 -17.94
C ASP A 29 -26.81 -34.79 -17.27
N LYS A 30 -25.69 -34.05 -17.20
CA LYS A 30 -24.44 -34.55 -16.63
C LYS A 30 -24.22 -34.17 -15.16
N GLY A 31 -25.02 -33.25 -14.62
CA GLY A 31 -24.96 -32.83 -13.22
C GLY A 31 -23.72 -32.03 -12.83
N PHE A 32 -22.98 -31.49 -13.80
CA PHE A 32 -21.80 -30.66 -13.55
C PHE A 32 -21.68 -29.48 -14.53
N ALA A 33 -20.90 -28.46 -14.14
CA ALA A 33 -20.59 -27.32 -14.99
C ALA A 33 -19.65 -27.72 -16.13
N GLN A 34 -20.10 -27.58 -17.38
CA GLN A 34 -19.31 -27.88 -18.57
C GLN A 34 -18.81 -26.60 -19.22
N ALA A 35 -17.52 -26.59 -19.57
CA ALA A 35 -16.93 -25.49 -20.32
C ALA A 35 -17.35 -25.56 -21.80
N GLN A 36 -18.20 -24.62 -22.22
CA GLN A 36 -18.58 -24.39 -23.60
C GLN A 36 -17.57 -23.47 -24.27
N VAL A 37 -16.99 -23.91 -25.39
CA VAL A 37 -16.07 -23.08 -26.18
C VAL A 37 -16.90 -22.13 -27.03
N ILE A 38 -16.65 -20.83 -26.88
CA ILE A 38 -17.30 -19.76 -27.64
C ILE A 38 -16.45 -19.41 -28.85
N HIS A 39 -15.14 -19.28 -28.66
CA HIS A 39 -14.21 -18.97 -29.74
C HIS A 39 -12.84 -19.61 -29.49
N SER A 40 -12.18 -20.03 -30.56
CA SER A 40 -10.80 -20.53 -30.52
C SER A 40 -9.91 -19.54 -31.25
N PHE A 41 -8.94 -18.95 -30.54
CA PHE A 41 -7.98 -18.00 -31.12
C PHE A 41 -6.85 -18.68 -31.91
N GLY A 42 -6.91 -20.00 -32.04
CA GLY A 42 -5.91 -20.79 -32.72
C GLY A 42 -4.82 -21.30 -31.77
N ARG A 43 -3.67 -21.65 -32.34
CA ARG A 43 -2.54 -22.17 -31.59
C ARG A 43 -1.85 -21.03 -30.82
N SER A 44 -1.36 -21.33 -29.61
CA SER A 44 -0.71 -20.32 -28.77
C SER A 44 0.56 -19.73 -29.42
N ASP A 45 1.26 -20.51 -30.24
CA ASP A 45 2.47 -20.10 -30.97
C ASP A 45 2.18 -19.24 -32.22
N GLN A 46 0.93 -19.20 -32.68
CA GLN A 46 0.47 -18.42 -33.84
C GLN A 46 -0.57 -17.37 -33.44
N LEU A 47 -0.64 -17.03 -32.15
CA LEU A 47 -1.67 -16.17 -31.62
C LEU A 47 -1.49 -14.72 -32.11
N ASP A 48 -2.53 -14.14 -32.71
CA ASP A 48 -2.56 -12.71 -33.02
C ASP A 48 -2.77 -11.91 -31.72
N VAL A 49 -1.66 -11.51 -31.11
CA VAL A 49 -1.63 -10.69 -29.90
C VAL A 49 -2.27 -9.32 -30.13
N GLU A 50 -2.19 -8.76 -31.34
CA GLU A 50 -2.83 -7.48 -31.62
C GLU A 50 -4.35 -7.61 -31.65
N ALA A 51 -4.89 -8.68 -32.25
CA ALA A 51 -6.32 -8.97 -32.19
C ALA A 51 -6.81 -9.11 -30.74
N LEU A 52 -6.02 -9.75 -29.87
CA LEU A 52 -6.35 -9.85 -28.45
C LEU A 52 -6.36 -8.48 -27.75
N LYS A 53 -5.39 -7.61 -28.04
CA LYS A 53 -5.39 -6.22 -27.54
C LYS A 53 -6.61 -5.44 -28.01
N ARG A 54 -6.99 -5.58 -29.28
CA ARG A 54 -8.21 -4.96 -29.84
C ARG A 54 -9.46 -5.49 -29.13
N LEU A 55 -9.53 -6.79 -28.84
CA LEU A 55 -10.62 -7.40 -28.09
C LEU A 55 -10.73 -6.81 -26.68
N ILE A 56 -9.62 -6.76 -25.93
CA ILE A 56 -9.59 -6.18 -24.58
C ILE A 56 -10.08 -4.73 -24.62
N LYS A 57 -9.55 -3.90 -25.53
CA LYS A 57 -10.00 -2.51 -25.68
C LYS A 57 -11.50 -2.40 -25.97
N SER A 58 -12.01 -3.27 -26.85
CA SER A 58 -13.44 -3.32 -27.18
C SER A 58 -14.32 -3.83 -26.04
N ALA A 59 -13.79 -4.67 -25.14
CA ALA A 59 -14.50 -5.16 -23.97
C ALA A 59 -14.51 -4.11 -22.85
N SER A 60 -13.37 -3.44 -22.63
CA SER A 60 -13.23 -2.38 -21.63
C SER A 60 -14.16 -1.19 -21.87
N ARG A 61 -14.59 -0.92 -23.13
CA ARG A 61 -15.56 0.15 -23.43
C ARG A 61 -16.94 -0.04 -22.78
N PHE A 62 -17.24 -1.27 -22.33
CA PHE A 62 -18.49 -1.60 -21.64
C PHE A 62 -18.35 -1.56 -20.11
N LEU A 63 -17.17 -1.26 -19.59
CA LEU A 63 -16.93 -1.07 -18.15
C LEU A 63 -17.16 0.40 -17.79
N ASP A 64 -17.69 0.64 -16.59
CA ASP A 64 -17.68 1.99 -16.01
C ASP A 64 -16.22 2.46 -15.79
N PRO A 65 -15.91 3.76 -15.90
CA PRO A 65 -14.57 4.27 -15.61
C PRO A 65 -14.01 3.81 -14.26
N GLN A 66 -14.84 3.64 -13.22
CA GLN A 66 -14.37 3.12 -11.93
C GLN A 66 -13.93 1.66 -12.02
N ASP A 67 -14.62 0.83 -12.79
CA ASP A 67 -14.29 -0.59 -12.96
C ASP A 67 -13.04 -0.79 -13.81
N ALA A 68 -12.84 0.06 -14.84
CA ALA A 68 -11.61 0.07 -15.63
C ALA A 68 -10.37 0.38 -14.76
N ILE A 69 -10.46 1.40 -13.91
CA ILE A 69 -9.40 1.77 -12.96
C ILE A 69 -9.13 0.62 -11.98
N ARG A 70 -10.16 -0.05 -11.46
CA ARG A 70 -9.99 -1.22 -10.57
C ARG A 70 -9.28 -2.38 -11.26
N LEU A 71 -9.53 -2.60 -12.55
CA LEU A 71 -8.86 -3.62 -13.34
C LEU A 71 -7.36 -3.33 -13.50
N GLU A 72 -7.01 -2.07 -13.77
CA GLU A 72 -5.63 -1.59 -13.89
C GLU A 72 -4.89 -1.61 -12.55
N ARG A 73 -5.58 -1.31 -11.44
CA ARG A 73 -4.99 -1.28 -10.09
C ARG A 73 -4.58 -2.65 -9.53
N LYS A 74 -4.91 -3.77 -10.18
CA LYS A 74 -4.40 -5.09 -9.76
C LYS A 74 -2.87 -5.22 -9.90
N SER A 75 -2.20 -4.27 -10.54
CA SER A 75 -0.73 -4.23 -10.69
C SER A 75 -0.08 -3.03 -9.99
N SER A 76 -0.50 -2.66 -8.78
CA SER A 76 0.25 -1.69 -7.98
C SER A 76 0.88 -2.35 -6.76
N ASP A 77 2.21 -2.52 -6.79
CA ASP A 77 3.11 -2.90 -5.69
C ASP A 77 3.08 -1.90 -4.50
N LEU A 78 2.14 -0.96 -4.48
CA LEU A 78 1.92 -0.02 -3.39
C LEU A 78 1.16 -0.71 -2.26
N LYS A 79 1.91 -1.23 -1.29
CA LYS A 79 1.38 -1.65 -0.01
C LYS A 79 1.24 -0.43 0.89
N PHE A 80 0.03 -0.18 1.37
CA PHE A 80 -0.18 0.77 2.47
C PHE A 80 0.52 0.24 3.73
N VAL A 81 1.48 1.00 4.26
CA VAL A 81 2.27 0.60 5.45
C VAL A 81 1.68 1.21 6.72
N SER A 82 1.44 2.52 6.74
CA SER A 82 0.87 3.23 7.88
C SER A 82 0.39 4.64 7.50
N SER A 83 -0.38 5.26 8.39
CA SER A 83 -0.77 6.68 8.32
C SER A 83 -0.81 7.25 9.73
N ARG A 84 -0.21 8.44 9.94
CA ARG A 84 -0.16 9.13 11.23
C ARG A 84 -0.59 10.60 11.07
N PRO A 85 -1.43 11.14 11.96
CA PRO A 85 -1.76 12.56 11.96
C PRO A 85 -0.51 13.44 12.15
N ALA A 86 -0.33 14.41 11.26
CA ALA A 86 0.77 15.38 11.29
C ALA A 86 0.29 16.82 11.57
N GLY A 87 -1.00 17.12 11.38
CA GLY A 87 -1.49 18.50 11.38
C GLY A 87 -1.32 19.21 12.73
N GLY A 88 -1.75 18.56 13.82
CA GLY A 88 -1.68 19.14 15.16
C GLY A 88 -0.25 19.33 15.64
N SER A 89 0.60 18.33 15.49
CA SER A 89 2.03 18.39 15.86
C SER A 89 2.78 19.44 15.04
N HIS A 90 2.48 19.55 13.73
CA HIS A 90 3.08 20.55 12.87
C HIS A 90 2.71 21.99 13.28
N LEU A 91 1.42 22.24 13.57
CA LEU A 91 0.96 23.53 14.06
C LEU A 91 1.65 23.90 15.38
N LEU A 92 1.72 22.96 16.33
CA LEU A 92 2.37 23.18 17.62
C LEU A 92 3.86 23.45 17.46
N LYS A 93 4.55 22.76 16.53
CA LYS A 93 5.96 23.02 16.25
C LYS A 93 6.18 24.43 15.69
N GLY A 94 5.31 24.88 14.78
CA GLY A 94 5.34 26.25 14.27
C GLY A 94 5.12 27.30 15.37
N LEU A 95 4.20 27.06 16.31
CA LEU A 95 4.01 27.94 17.46
C LEU A 95 5.22 27.95 18.40
N TRP A 96 5.79 26.78 18.65
CA TRP A 96 6.98 26.61 19.49
C TRP A 96 8.19 27.39 18.96
N GLN A 97 8.38 27.39 17.64
CA GLN A 97 9.39 28.19 16.95
C GLN A 97 9.08 29.69 17.01
N ARG A 98 7.83 30.08 16.77
CA ARG A 98 7.41 31.49 16.83
C ARG A 98 7.56 32.11 18.22
N LEU A 99 7.36 31.30 19.26
CA LEU A 99 7.59 31.69 20.67
C LEU A 99 9.06 31.58 21.09
N ASN A 100 9.94 31.18 20.17
CA ASN A 100 11.37 31.02 20.38
C ASN A 100 11.75 30.00 21.48
N ILE A 101 10.87 29.04 21.76
CA ILE A 101 11.08 28.04 22.82
C ILE A 101 12.20 27.08 22.40
N ASP A 102 12.31 26.75 21.11
CA ASP A 102 13.39 25.92 20.57
C ASP A 102 14.77 26.50 20.90
N ASP A 103 15.00 27.79 20.64
CA ASP A 103 16.32 28.41 20.88
C ASP A 103 16.61 28.60 22.37
N CYS A 104 15.59 28.89 23.18
CA CYS A 104 15.72 28.93 24.62
C CYS A 104 16.11 27.57 25.20
N LEU A 105 15.48 26.49 24.74
CA LEU A 105 15.81 25.14 25.16
C LEU A 105 17.20 24.72 24.70
N LYS A 106 17.58 25.00 23.45
CA LYS A 106 18.94 24.72 22.96
C LYS A 106 19.99 25.39 23.86
N LYS A 107 19.87 26.70 24.11
CA LYS A 107 20.80 27.43 25.00
C LYS A 107 20.84 26.88 26.42
N ALA A 108 19.70 26.45 26.97
CA ALA A 108 19.62 25.89 28.31
C ALA A 108 20.24 24.48 28.39
N LEU A 109 20.12 23.70 27.30
CA LEU A 109 20.65 22.35 27.19
C LEU A 109 22.13 22.35 26.77
N ASP A 110 22.62 23.35 26.04
CA ASP A 110 24.02 23.48 25.59
C ASP A 110 25.03 23.48 26.75
N GLN A 111 24.62 23.90 27.94
CA GLN A 111 25.47 23.90 29.14
C GLN A 111 25.63 22.50 29.77
N ARG A 112 24.95 21.49 29.23
CA ARG A 112 24.90 20.13 29.79
C ARG A 112 25.05 19.10 28.67
N SER A 113 26.03 18.23 28.80
CA SER A 113 26.25 17.14 27.83
C SER A 113 25.20 16.04 27.99
N PHE A 114 24.02 16.24 27.40
CA PHE A 114 23.00 15.20 27.32
C PHE A 114 23.25 14.29 26.12
N THR A 115 23.19 12.98 26.34
CA THR A 115 23.28 11.97 25.26
C THR A 115 21.92 11.71 24.59
N ALA A 116 20.83 12.20 25.20
CA ALA A 116 19.46 11.98 24.74
C ALA A 116 18.85 13.25 24.11
N PRO A 117 17.90 13.12 23.16
CA PRO A 117 17.20 14.24 22.53
C PRO A 117 16.17 14.87 23.48
N VAL A 118 16.66 15.62 24.48
CA VAL A 118 15.83 16.18 25.56
C VAL A 118 14.86 17.25 25.05
N ALA A 119 15.26 18.06 24.07
CA ALA A 119 14.42 19.11 23.51
C ALA A 119 13.19 18.52 22.80
N GLU A 120 13.42 17.44 22.04
CA GLU A 120 12.40 16.68 21.32
C GLU A 120 11.46 15.98 22.30
N ALA A 121 11.99 15.42 23.40
CA ALA A 121 11.20 14.83 24.46
C ALA A 121 10.26 15.85 25.13
N LEU A 122 10.78 17.04 25.46
CA LEU A 122 10.00 18.14 26.04
C LEU A 122 8.87 18.58 25.09
N PHE A 123 9.19 18.72 23.80
CA PHE A 123 8.20 19.04 22.79
C PHE A 123 7.13 17.94 22.67
N ALA A 124 7.53 16.67 22.61
CA ALA A 124 6.61 15.54 22.52
C ALA A 124 5.66 15.47 23.73
N MET A 125 6.13 15.76 24.95
CA MET A 125 5.29 15.84 26.14
C MET A 125 4.26 16.98 26.06
N VAL A 126 4.66 18.17 25.57
CA VAL A 126 3.72 19.29 25.43
C VAL A 126 2.72 19.03 24.29
N ALA A 127 3.19 18.46 23.18
CA ALA A 127 2.33 18.07 22.07
C ALA A 127 1.32 17.00 22.49
N ASN A 128 1.76 15.99 23.25
CA ASN A 128 0.86 14.97 23.79
C ASN A 128 -0.20 15.62 24.68
N ARG A 129 0.21 16.52 25.59
CA ARG A 129 -0.72 17.21 26.48
C ARG A 129 -1.80 18.00 25.71
N ALA A 130 -1.45 18.58 24.58
CA ALA A 130 -2.38 19.37 23.77
C ALA A 130 -3.26 18.53 22.83
N LEU A 131 -2.75 17.41 22.31
CA LEU A 131 -3.41 16.64 21.24
C LEU A 131 -4.06 15.34 21.72
N ALA A 132 -3.45 14.65 22.70
CA ALA A 132 -3.87 13.33 23.15
C ALA A 132 -3.36 13.06 24.58
N PRO A 133 -3.83 13.82 25.59
CA PRO A 133 -3.27 13.78 26.93
C PRO A 133 -3.34 12.38 27.54
N SER A 134 -2.18 11.82 27.89
CA SER A 134 -2.06 10.45 28.41
C SER A 134 -1.03 10.32 29.53
N SER A 135 -0.87 9.11 30.08
CA SER A 135 0.11 8.83 31.14
C SER A 135 1.54 8.88 30.59
N LYS A 136 2.54 9.09 31.47
CA LYS A 136 3.96 9.23 31.08
C LYS A 136 4.46 8.10 30.17
N LEU A 137 4.07 6.86 30.45
CA LEU A 137 4.40 5.68 29.64
C LEU A 137 3.72 5.69 28.27
N ALA A 138 2.48 6.18 28.19
CA ALA A 138 1.72 6.24 26.95
C ALA A 138 2.21 7.35 26.00
N ILE A 139 2.94 8.36 26.50
CA ILE A 139 3.54 9.41 25.65
C ILE A 139 4.60 8.82 24.72
N GLU A 140 5.41 7.87 25.21
CA GLU A 140 6.47 7.25 24.41
C GLU A 140 5.88 6.48 23.22
N GLN A 141 4.87 5.66 23.48
CA GLN A 141 4.16 4.92 22.43
C GLN A 141 3.44 5.87 21.47
N TRP A 142 2.72 6.87 22.00
CA TRP A 142 2.02 7.85 21.18
C TRP A 142 2.97 8.59 20.24
N ALA A 143 4.12 9.04 20.74
CA ALA A 143 5.14 9.73 19.95
C ALA A 143 5.77 8.81 18.88
N ALA A 144 5.94 7.52 19.19
CA ALA A 144 6.55 6.55 18.29
C ALA A 144 5.59 6.01 17.23
N GLU A 145 4.29 5.93 17.51
CA GLU A 145 3.33 5.14 16.73
C GLU A 145 2.13 5.93 16.19
N GLU A 146 1.71 6.98 16.89
CA GLU A 146 0.39 7.61 16.67
C GLU A 146 0.44 9.02 16.11
N VAL A 147 1.58 9.71 16.18
CA VAL A 147 1.72 11.09 15.67
C VAL A 147 2.98 11.24 14.83
N TYR A 148 2.96 12.16 13.87
CA TYR A 148 4.12 12.49 13.05
C TYR A 148 4.76 13.80 13.48
N PHE A 149 6.07 13.80 13.79
CA PHE A 149 6.80 14.97 14.28
C PHE A 149 7.73 15.64 13.26
N GLY A 150 7.74 15.18 11.99
CA GLY A 150 8.50 15.83 10.92
C GLY A 150 9.91 15.28 10.70
N GLU A 151 10.46 14.53 11.65
CA GLU A 151 11.70 13.78 11.46
C GLU A 151 11.36 12.30 11.26
N HIS A 152 11.93 11.69 10.23
CA HIS A 152 11.96 10.26 10.06
C HIS A 152 13.29 9.80 10.66
N PRO A 153 13.34 9.26 11.88
CA PRO A 153 14.40 8.33 12.19
C PRO A 153 14.22 7.19 11.18
N ASP A 154 15.25 6.83 10.43
CA ASP A 154 15.27 5.58 9.63
C ASP A 154 14.51 4.48 10.37
N VAL A 155 13.78 3.62 9.63
CA VAL A 155 12.75 2.66 10.06
C VAL A 155 13.11 1.75 11.28
N ASP A 156 14.29 1.92 11.87
CA ASP A 156 14.82 1.22 13.04
C ASP A 156 15.19 2.11 14.26
N SER A 157 15.04 3.43 14.21
CA SER A 157 15.42 4.29 15.35
C SER A 157 14.26 4.57 16.29
N ARG A 158 14.04 3.62 17.21
CA ARG A 158 13.26 3.80 18.43
C ARG A 158 13.79 5.04 19.17
N ILE A 159 12.95 6.07 19.32
CA ILE A 159 13.20 7.17 20.26
C ILE A 159 13.04 6.57 21.67
N THR A 160 14.11 5.96 22.17
CA THR A 160 14.12 5.36 23.51
C THR A 160 14.35 6.47 24.53
N LEU A 161 13.29 6.90 25.21
CA LEU A 161 13.33 7.92 26.29
C LEU A 161 13.86 7.35 27.63
N THR A 162 14.55 6.20 27.61
CA THR A 162 14.93 5.42 28.80
C THR A 162 16.09 5.97 29.62
N LYS A 163 16.59 7.19 29.36
CA LYS A 163 17.75 7.76 30.08
C LYS A 163 17.51 9.15 30.66
N ILE A 164 16.30 9.41 31.16
CA ILE A 164 16.05 10.55 32.05
C ILE A 164 15.34 10.03 33.31
N SER A 165 16.09 9.31 34.15
CA SER A 165 15.74 9.00 35.55
C SER A 165 17.02 8.88 36.35
#